data_AF-A0A022KS82-F1
#
_entry.id   AF-A0A022KS82-F1
#
_cell.length_a   1.000
_cell.length_b   1.000
_cell.length_c   1.000
_cell.angle_alpha   90.00
_cell.angle_beta   90.00
_cell.angle_gamma   90.00
#
_symmetry.space_group_name_H-M   'P 1'
#
loop_
_entity.id
_entity.type
_entity.pdbx_description
1 polymer ?
#
loop_
_entity_poly.entity_id
_entity_poly.type
_entity_poly.pdbx_seq_one_letter_code
_entity_poly.pdbx_strand_id
1 'polypeptide(L)'
;MNHPDPAASTLENARSALREGQAHILLEIVETLPLTARRRIGRALIPSARAALAAPGGAEDPDHWNGELDSHHSDAADVVRLIAASGPAAAAKLNTLDLRVARDMLPRLFPGDLPVFVEEWSTRFARRPRAVDANRGIEAMFDWAHRDLVPPPTQQGAVLALISWAPQSFGAHLLRYLEARPVLIRTTLPLLFQVPGVKGASAAQTDESNLDRHGHGLRTYVIPALVRQGHWSVEELDRWCEDALRVPRSEYEYRWFRALREDLAHLHGPGA
;
A
#
# COMPACT_ATOMS: atom_id res chain seq x y z
N MET A 1 39.87 -13.40 29.81
CA MET A 1 39.14 -13.41 28.53
C MET A 1 37.87 -12.61 28.74
N ASN A 2 37.82 -11.37 28.23
CA ASN A 2 36.60 -10.55 28.31
C ASN A 2 35.59 -11.13 27.32
N HIS A 3 34.48 -11.67 27.81
CA HIS A 3 33.33 -11.91 26.95
C HIS A 3 32.87 -10.56 26.42
N PRO A 4 32.74 -10.37 25.09
CA PRO A 4 32.21 -9.12 24.55
C PRO A 4 30.81 -8.90 25.11
N ASP A 5 30.51 -7.65 25.48
CA ASP A 5 29.18 -7.25 25.93
C ASP A 5 28.17 -7.67 24.83
N PRO A 6 27.20 -8.56 25.14
CA PRO A 6 26.25 -9.06 24.15
C PRO A 6 25.51 -7.92 23.46
N ALA A 7 25.27 -6.79 24.14
CA ALA A 7 24.64 -5.62 23.53
C ALA A 7 25.52 -4.92 22.48
N ALA A 8 26.84 -4.88 22.70
CA ALA A 8 27.79 -4.32 21.73
C ALA A 8 27.90 -5.20 20.49
N SER A 9 27.90 -6.52 20.67
CA SER A 9 27.89 -7.48 19.56
C SER A 9 26.60 -7.40 18.73
N THR A 10 25.44 -7.27 19.37
CA THR A 10 24.16 -7.11 18.64
C THR A 10 24.11 -5.83 17.81
N LEU A 11 24.56 -4.70 18.35
CA LEU A 11 24.59 -3.44 17.61
C LEU A 11 25.54 -3.51 16.41
N GLU A 12 26.71 -4.14 16.58
CA GLU A 12 27.66 -4.31 15.48
C GLU A 12 27.10 -5.21 14.37
N ASN A 13 26.47 -6.32 14.73
CA ASN A 13 25.81 -7.21 13.76
C ASN A 13 24.70 -6.46 13.00
N ALA A 14 23.89 -5.66 13.70
CA ALA A 14 22.85 -4.84 13.07
C ALA A 14 23.44 -3.76 12.15
N ARG A 15 24.60 -3.19 12.51
CA ARG A 15 25.34 -2.25 11.67
C ARG A 15 25.88 -2.92 10.42
N SER A 16 26.47 -4.11 10.53
CA SER A 16 26.94 -4.90 9.39
C SER A 16 25.80 -5.21 8.43
N ALA A 17 24.67 -5.68 8.97
CA ALA A 17 23.49 -5.98 8.16
C ALA A 17 22.95 -4.74 7.41
N LEU A 18 22.94 -3.56 8.04
CA LEU A 18 22.59 -2.31 7.36
C LEU A 18 23.59 -1.97 6.25
N ARG A 19 24.90 -2.07 6.53
CA ARG A 19 25.96 -1.77 5.57
C ARG A 19 25.92 -2.68 4.34
N GLU A 20 25.50 -3.92 4.52
CA GLU A 20 25.40 -4.93 3.46
C GLU A 20 24.01 -4.96 2.78
N GLY A 21 23.09 -4.06 3.15
CA GLY A 21 21.72 -4.06 2.61
C GLY A 21 20.87 -5.26 3.02
N GLN A 22 21.24 -5.97 4.08
CA GLN A 22 20.59 -7.20 4.52
C GLN A 22 19.41 -6.92 5.46
N ALA A 23 18.33 -6.37 4.91
CA ALA A 23 17.12 -6.01 5.67
C ALA A 23 16.50 -7.19 6.46
N HIS A 24 16.58 -8.41 5.91
CA HIS A 24 16.07 -9.63 6.56
C HIS A 24 16.91 -10.05 7.77
N ILE A 25 18.24 -9.97 7.69
CA ILE A 25 19.13 -10.23 8.84
C ILE A 25 18.91 -9.17 9.91
N LEU A 26 18.77 -7.91 9.52
CA LEU A 26 18.45 -6.83 10.45
C LEU A 26 17.13 -7.11 11.18
N LEU A 27 16.11 -7.58 10.46
CA LEU A 27 14.81 -7.98 11.01
C LEU A 27 14.94 -9.14 12.02
N GLU A 28 15.67 -10.19 11.66
CA GLU A 28 15.91 -11.35 12.55
C GLU A 28 16.63 -10.93 13.84
N ILE A 29 17.64 -10.06 13.75
CA ILE A 29 18.33 -9.53 14.92
C ILE A 29 17.34 -8.80 15.84
N VAL A 30 16.54 -7.87 15.31
CA VAL A 30 15.64 -7.06 16.15
C VAL A 30 14.47 -7.86 16.72
N GLU A 31 14.00 -8.89 16.03
CA GLU A 31 12.92 -9.76 16.53
C GLU A 31 13.28 -10.43 17.86
N THR A 32 14.55 -10.79 18.06
CA THR A 32 15.03 -11.39 19.32
C THR A 32 15.07 -10.43 20.50
N LEU A 33 14.87 -9.13 20.27
CA LEU A 33 15.08 -8.07 21.26
C LEU A 33 13.76 -7.52 21.80
N PRO A 34 13.73 -7.05 23.06
CA PRO A 34 12.60 -6.27 23.57
C PRO A 34 12.49 -4.92 22.84
N LEU A 35 11.27 -4.35 22.78
CA LEU A 35 10.97 -3.12 22.04
C LEU A 35 11.91 -1.95 22.38
N THR A 36 12.29 -1.79 23.65
CA THR A 36 13.21 -0.74 24.10
C THR A 36 14.61 -0.89 23.51
N ALA A 37 15.12 -2.12 23.40
CA ALA A 37 16.40 -2.43 22.78
C ALA A 37 16.34 -2.25 21.26
N ARG A 38 15.25 -2.68 20.59
CA ARG A 38 15.02 -2.42 19.15
C ARG A 38 15.12 -0.93 18.83
N ARG A 39 14.44 -0.09 19.63
CA ARG A 39 14.46 1.38 19.48
C ARG A 39 15.84 1.98 19.70
N ARG A 40 16.59 1.49 20.68
CA ARG A 40 17.96 1.96 20.95
C ARG A 40 18.88 1.65 19.77
N ILE A 41 18.83 0.43 19.23
CA ILE A 41 19.59 0.03 18.03
C ILE A 41 19.17 0.88 16.84
N GLY A 42 17.87 0.98 16.58
CA GLY A 42 17.33 1.83 15.51
C GLY A 42 17.88 3.24 15.55
N ARG A 43 17.77 3.91 16.71
CA ARG A 43 18.28 5.28 16.90
C ARG A 43 19.78 5.40 16.65
N ALA A 44 20.57 4.41 17.05
CA ALA A 44 22.01 4.40 16.79
C ALA A 44 22.35 4.26 15.30
N LEU A 45 21.48 3.59 14.52
CA LEU A 45 21.67 3.33 13.09
C LEU A 45 21.01 4.39 12.19
N ILE A 46 20.16 5.28 12.74
CA ILE A 46 19.45 6.32 11.96
C ILE A 46 20.39 7.18 11.11
N PRO A 47 21.58 7.63 11.56
CA PRO A 47 22.49 8.42 10.72
C PRO A 47 22.87 7.67 9.43
N SER A 48 23.29 6.41 9.53
CA SER A 48 23.64 5.59 8.37
C SER A 48 22.45 5.29 7.46
N ALA A 49 21.28 4.99 8.03
CA ALA A 49 20.06 4.79 7.25
C ALA A 49 19.64 6.05 6.47
N ARG A 50 19.81 7.23 7.08
CA ARG A 50 19.53 8.52 6.40
C ARG A 50 20.55 8.81 5.30
N ALA A 51 21.82 8.51 5.53
CA ALA A 51 22.85 8.66 4.49
C ALA A 51 22.52 7.79 3.27
N ALA A 52 22.18 6.52 3.49
CA ALA A 52 21.80 5.60 2.41
C ALA A 52 20.57 6.10 1.63
N LEU A 53 19.52 6.56 2.31
CA LEU A 53 18.30 7.04 1.66
C LEU A 53 18.45 8.41 0.95
N ALA A 54 19.46 9.21 1.32
CA ALA A 54 19.72 10.52 0.73
C ALA A 54 20.64 10.44 -0.50
N ALA A 55 21.38 9.34 -0.66
CA ALA A 55 22.30 9.15 -1.77
C ALA A 55 21.58 8.67 -3.05
N PRO A 56 22.05 9.07 -4.24
CA PRO A 56 21.52 8.55 -5.50
C PRO A 56 21.86 7.06 -5.66
N GLY A 57 21.03 6.32 -6.38
CA GLY A 57 21.31 4.91 -6.71
C GLY A 57 22.65 4.77 -7.43
N GLY A 58 23.41 3.72 -7.10
CA GLY A 58 24.77 3.48 -7.60
C GLY A 58 25.87 4.26 -6.88
N ALA A 59 25.55 5.09 -5.88
CA ALA A 59 26.57 5.80 -5.10
C ALA A 59 27.40 4.84 -4.22
N GLU A 60 28.69 5.12 -4.08
CA GLU A 60 29.57 4.44 -3.13
C GLU A 60 29.80 5.32 -1.90
N ASP A 61 29.70 4.74 -0.71
CA ASP A 61 30.06 5.38 0.56
C ASP A 61 30.54 4.31 1.56
N PRO A 62 31.87 4.09 1.66
CA PRO A 62 32.42 3.03 2.51
C PRO A 62 32.23 3.29 4.02
N ASP A 63 31.83 4.51 4.42
CA ASP A 63 31.58 4.83 5.83
C ASP A 63 30.18 4.38 6.26
N HIS A 64 29.24 4.25 5.32
CA HIS A 64 27.83 3.98 5.61
C HIS A 64 27.30 2.67 5.01
N TRP A 65 27.82 2.21 3.87
CA TRP A 65 27.45 0.95 3.24
C TRP A 65 28.63 0.30 2.50
N ASN A 66 28.43 -0.92 2.02
CA ASN A 66 29.46 -1.69 1.33
C ASN A 66 29.08 -1.83 -0.15
N GLY A 67 29.94 -1.30 -1.03
CA GLY A 67 29.72 -1.34 -2.47
C GLY A 67 28.78 -0.23 -2.97
N GLU A 68 28.25 -0.41 -4.18
CA GLU A 68 27.30 0.52 -4.78
C GLU A 68 25.93 0.43 -4.09
N LEU A 69 25.30 1.59 -3.87
CA LEU A 69 23.98 1.69 -3.29
C LEU A 69 22.92 1.10 -4.22
N ASP A 70 22.13 0.18 -3.68
CA ASP A 70 21.02 -0.47 -4.40
C ASP A 70 19.71 -0.47 -3.59
N SER A 71 18.70 -1.18 -4.11
CA SER A 71 17.40 -1.27 -3.46
C SER A 71 17.44 -1.99 -2.11
N HIS A 72 18.41 -2.89 -1.87
CA HIS A 72 18.51 -3.66 -0.62
C HIS A 72 19.00 -2.79 0.54
N HIS A 73 19.88 -1.83 0.26
CA HIS A 73 20.27 -0.80 1.22
C HIS A 73 19.10 0.09 1.62
N SER A 74 18.24 0.45 0.65
CA SER A 74 17.01 1.20 0.94
C SER A 74 16.04 0.40 1.82
N ASP A 75 15.86 -0.90 1.52
CA ASP A 75 15.02 -1.78 2.34
C ASP A 75 15.53 -1.86 3.79
N ALA A 76 16.85 -2.03 3.97
CA ALA A 76 17.46 -2.09 5.30
C ALA A 76 17.33 -0.77 6.06
N ALA A 77 17.51 0.36 5.37
CA ALA A 77 17.33 1.69 5.94
C ALA A 77 15.87 1.94 6.38
N ASP A 78 14.89 1.47 5.62
CA ASP A 78 13.47 1.54 6.00
C ASP A 78 13.17 0.70 7.26
N VAL A 79 13.73 -0.51 7.38
CA VAL A 79 13.64 -1.31 8.62
C VAL A 79 14.23 -0.54 9.80
N VAL A 80 15.39 0.10 9.65
CA VAL A 80 16.00 0.95 10.70
C VAL A 80 15.05 2.08 11.12
N ARG A 81 14.43 2.78 10.16
CA ARG A 81 13.48 3.87 10.46
C ARG A 81 12.27 3.36 11.22
N LEU A 82 11.76 2.18 10.86
CA LEU A 82 10.63 1.53 11.52
C LEU A 82 10.94 1.15 12.97
N ILE A 83 12.07 0.50 13.22
CA ILE A 83 12.45 0.10 14.60
C ILE A 83 12.83 1.30 15.48
N ALA A 84 13.34 2.38 14.88
CA ALA A 84 13.68 3.61 15.61
C ALA A 84 12.44 4.41 16.03
N ALA A 85 11.30 4.17 15.37
CA ALA A 85 10.05 4.86 15.65
C ALA A 85 9.58 4.64 17.09
N SER A 86 8.88 5.63 17.64
CA SER A 86 8.37 5.59 19.01
C SER A 86 7.05 4.81 19.11
N GLY A 87 6.97 3.64 18.50
CA GLY A 87 5.79 2.77 18.45
C GLY A 87 5.05 2.81 17.10
N PRO A 88 3.98 1.99 16.95
CA PRO A 88 3.30 1.78 15.67
C PRO A 88 2.69 3.06 15.10
N ALA A 89 2.10 3.93 15.93
CA ALA A 89 1.55 5.20 15.47
C ALA A 89 2.61 6.17 14.90
N ALA A 90 3.84 6.12 15.42
CA ALA A 90 4.94 6.90 14.87
C ALA A 90 5.51 6.26 13.59
N ALA A 91 5.58 4.93 13.56
CA ALA A 91 6.03 4.17 12.40
C ALA A 91 5.07 4.34 11.20
N ALA A 92 3.76 4.33 11.43
CA ALA A 92 2.74 4.54 10.41
C ALA A 92 2.84 5.91 9.72
N LYS A 93 3.39 6.91 10.42
CA LYS A 93 3.59 8.28 9.90
C LYS A 93 4.87 8.43 9.08
N LEU A 94 5.71 7.39 8.98
CA LEU A 94 6.86 7.44 8.09
C LEU A 94 6.35 7.60 6.64
N ASN A 95 6.85 8.63 5.97
CA ASN A 95 6.70 8.76 4.52
C ASN A 95 7.63 7.74 3.86
N THR A 96 7.23 7.28 2.67
CA THR A 96 8.01 6.39 1.78
C THR A 96 8.50 5.12 2.48
N LEU A 97 7.84 4.00 2.23
CA LEU A 97 8.39 2.68 2.47
C LEU A 97 8.41 1.90 1.16
N ASP A 98 9.48 1.16 0.88
CA ASP A 98 9.44 0.22 -0.23
C ASP A 98 8.31 -0.80 -0.03
N LEU A 99 7.65 -1.19 -1.13
CA LEU A 99 6.54 -2.15 -1.07
C LEU A 99 6.99 -3.48 -0.45
N ARG A 100 8.20 -3.96 -0.70
CA ARG A 100 8.69 -5.23 -0.12
C ARG A 100 8.78 -5.13 1.39
N VAL A 101 9.33 -4.02 1.92
CA VAL A 101 9.41 -3.77 3.36
C VAL A 101 8.01 -3.64 3.95
N ALA A 102 7.16 -2.83 3.33
CA ALA A 102 5.79 -2.63 3.80
C ALA A 102 4.99 -3.94 3.80
N ARG A 103 5.08 -4.74 2.74
CA ARG A 103 4.32 -5.97 2.59
C ARG A 103 4.81 -7.09 3.52
N ASP A 104 6.13 -7.29 3.61
CA ASP A 104 6.69 -8.52 4.18
C ASP A 104 7.36 -8.32 5.54
N MET A 105 7.84 -7.11 5.85
CA MET A 105 8.58 -6.84 7.10
C MET A 105 7.75 -6.12 8.16
N LEU A 106 6.86 -5.20 7.77
CA LEU A 106 5.97 -4.51 8.73
C LEU A 106 5.14 -5.48 9.58
N PRO A 107 4.49 -6.53 9.02
CA PRO A 107 3.74 -7.51 9.82
C PRO A 107 4.56 -8.20 10.91
N ARG A 108 5.86 -8.40 10.65
CA ARG A 108 6.80 -9.03 11.57
C ARG A 108 7.28 -8.06 12.66
N LEU A 109 7.50 -6.80 12.30
CA LEU A 109 7.92 -5.75 13.24
C LEU A 109 6.80 -5.32 14.20
N PHE A 110 5.56 -5.33 13.73
CA PHE A 110 4.38 -4.80 14.41
C PHE A 110 3.21 -5.81 14.38
N PRO A 111 3.38 -7.02 14.93
CA PRO A 111 2.33 -8.04 14.91
C PRO A 111 1.13 -7.55 15.74
N GLY A 112 -0.04 -7.46 15.10
CA GLY A 112 -1.28 -6.98 15.72
C GLY A 112 -1.53 -5.47 15.65
N ASP A 113 -0.51 -4.67 15.29
CA ASP A 113 -0.65 -3.21 15.19
C ASP A 113 -0.84 -2.71 13.75
N LEU A 114 -0.89 -3.62 12.77
CA LEU A 114 -1.15 -3.29 11.36
C LEU A 114 -2.40 -2.42 11.13
N PRO A 115 -3.52 -2.57 11.88
CA PRO A 115 -4.68 -1.67 11.73
C PRO A 115 -4.34 -0.18 11.92
N VAL A 116 -3.35 0.15 12.74
CA VAL A 116 -2.88 1.54 12.92
C VAL A 116 -2.29 2.09 11.62
N PHE A 117 -1.58 1.26 10.86
CA PHE A 117 -1.03 1.64 9.56
C PHE A 117 -2.13 1.80 8.52
N VAL A 118 -3.11 0.89 8.50
CA VAL A 118 -4.28 1.01 7.59
C VAL A 118 -4.98 2.35 7.79
N GLU A 119 -5.25 2.74 9.04
CA GLU A 119 -5.95 3.99 9.35
C GLU A 119 -5.15 5.23 8.96
N GLU A 120 -3.88 5.32 9.39
CA GLU A 120 -3.02 6.47 9.10
C GLU A 120 -2.76 6.60 7.59
N TRP A 121 -2.47 5.50 6.91
CA TRP A 121 -2.16 5.53 5.48
C TRP A 121 -3.39 5.86 4.65
N SER A 122 -4.56 5.32 5.01
CA SER A 122 -5.83 5.69 4.37
C SER A 122 -6.12 7.18 4.56
N THR A 123 -5.99 7.69 5.79
CA THR A 123 -6.18 9.11 6.08
C THR A 123 -5.22 9.98 5.27
N ARG A 124 -3.94 9.58 5.20
CA ARG A 124 -2.92 10.28 4.41
C ARG A 124 -3.27 10.31 2.92
N PHE A 125 -3.67 9.17 2.36
CA PHE A 125 -4.02 9.06 0.95
C PHE A 125 -5.23 9.94 0.61
N ALA A 126 -6.30 9.86 1.41
CA ALA A 126 -7.50 10.69 1.21
C ALA A 126 -7.17 12.19 1.21
N ARG A 127 -6.22 12.62 2.05
CA ARG A 127 -5.77 14.02 2.11
C ARG A 127 -4.89 14.42 0.92
N ARG A 128 -4.02 13.52 0.45
CA ARG A 128 -3.03 13.81 -0.61
C ARG A 128 -2.82 12.61 -1.55
N PRO A 129 -3.78 12.31 -2.45
CA PRO A 129 -3.67 11.12 -3.31
C PRO A 129 -2.49 11.20 -4.30
N ARG A 130 -2.17 12.41 -4.77
CA ARG A 130 -1.10 12.66 -5.75
C ARG A 130 0.31 12.75 -5.15
N ALA A 131 0.46 12.58 -3.84
CA ALA A 131 1.77 12.64 -3.19
C ALA A 131 2.52 11.32 -3.39
N VAL A 132 3.08 11.13 -4.59
CA VAL A 132 3.60 9.85 -5.07
C VAL A 132 4.58 9.21 -4.09
N ASP A 133 5.58 9.97 -3.67
CA ASP A 133 6.59 9.49 -2.74
C ASP A 133 5.96 9.14 -1.39
N ALA A 134 5.12 10.03 -0.86
CA ALA A 134 4.51 9.85 0.46
C ALA A 134 3.57 8.62 0.52
N ASN A 135 2.99 8.20 -0.61
CA ASN A 135 2.05 7.09 -0.70
C ASN A 135 2.70 5.77 -1.12
N ARG A 136 4.01 5.75 -1.41
CA ARG A 136 4.73 4.51 -1.75
C ARG A 136 4.55 3.45 -0.64
N GLY A 137 4.18 2.23 -1.04
CA GLY A 137 4.02 1.08 -0.17
C GLY A 137 2.65 0.99 0.52
N ILE A 138 1.75 1.97 0.34
CA ILE A 138 0.40 1.95 0.93
C ILE A 138 -0.41 0.73 0.52
N GLU A 139 -0.21 0.25 -0.71
CA GLU A 139 -0.87 -0.92 -1.27
C GLU A 139 -0.62 -2.21 -0.48
N ALA A 140 0.41 -2.25 0.37
CA ALA A 140 0.69 -3.38 1.25
C ALA A 140 -0.49 -3.70 2.18
N MET A 141 -1.34 -2.72 2.53
CA MET A 141 -2.52 -2.96 3.35
C MET A 141 -3.50 -3.96 2.71
N PHE A 142 -3.55 -4.01 1.38
CA PHE A 142 -4.38 -4.96 0.64
C PHE A 142 -3.78 -6.37 0.64
N ASP A 143 -2.44 -6.48 0.62
CA ASP A 143 -1.74 -7.75 0.79
C ASP A 143 -1.93 -8.30 2.21
N TRP A 144 -1.90 -7.43 3.22
CA TRP A 144 -2.17 -7.83 4.61
C TRP A 144 -3.60 -8.34 4.78
N ALA A 145 -4.58 -7.67 4.18
CA ALA A 145 -5.98 -8.11 4.19
C ALA A 145 -6.16 -9.45 3.48
N HIS A 146 -5.49 -9.66 2.34
CA HIS A 146 -5.53 -10.94 1.63
C HIS A 146 -4.90 -12.09 2.44
N ARG A 147 -3.89 -11.79 3.27
CA ARG A 147 -3.24 -12.74 4.18
C ARG A 147 -3.95 -12.86 5.54
N ASP A 148 -5.16 -12.31 5.68
CA ASP A 148 -5.95 -12.29 6.92
C ASP A 148 -5.23 -11.67 8.13
N LEU A 149 -4.26 -10.78 7.89
CA LEU A 149 -3.49 -10.09 8.95
C LEU A 149 -4.23 -8.86 9.50
N VAL A 150 -5.14 -8.30 8.70
CA VAL A 150 -6.05 -7.21 9.05
C VAL A 150 -7.40 -7.46 8.39
N PRO A 151 -8.50 -6.90 8.93
CA PRO A 151 -9.75 -6.85 8.19
C PRO A 151 -9.58 -6.11 6.86
N PRO A 152 -10.37 -6.43 5.83
CA PRO A 152 -10.36 -5.68 4.58
C PRO A 152 -10.58 -4.18 4.83
N PRO A 153 -9.71 -3.30 4.32
CA PRO A 153 -9.83 -1.87 4.57
C PRO A 153 -11.16 -1.33 4.06
N THR A 154 -11.83 -0.52 4.89
CA THR A 154 -13.10 0.14 4.57
C THR A 154 -13.00 1.66 4.55
N GLN A 155 -11.85 2.21 4.95
CA GLN A 155 -11.60 3.64 4.96
C GLN A 155 -11.69 4.22 3.56
N GLN A 156 -12.26 5.43 3.43
CA GLN A 156 -12.35 6.16 2.15
C GLN A 156 -11.02 6.20 1.40
N GLY A 157 -9.93 6.52 2.09
CA GLY A 157 -8.60 6.57 1.47
C GLY A 157 -8.11 5.23 0.95
N ALA A 158 -8.44 4.12 1.61
CA ALA A 158 -8.10 2.78 1.10
C ALA A 158 -8.89 2.44 -0.14
N VAL A 159 -10.20 2.73 -0.18
CA VAL A 159 -11.03 2.52 -1.37
C VAL A 159 -10.47 3.30 -2.56
N LEU A 160 -10.14 4.59 -2.35
CA LEU A 160 -9.56 5.43 -3.38
C LEU A 160 -8.15 4.95 -3.79
N ALA A 161 -7.32 4.50 -2.86
CA ALA A 161 -6.01 3.94 -3.17
C ALA A 161 -6.12 2.65 -3.98
N LEU A 162 -7.10 1.78 -3.68
CA LEU A 162 -7.31 0.53 -4.40
C LEU A 162 -7.54 0.78 -5.90
N ILE A 163 -8.32 1.81 -6.22
CA ILE A 163 -8.72 2.09 -7.60
C ILE A 163 -7.77 3.03 -8.36
N SER A 164 -6.89 3.76 -7.67
CA SER A 164 -6.05 4.80 -8.31
C SER A 164 -4.56 4.68 -8.03
N TRP A 165 -4.16 3.82 -7.09
CA TRP A 165 -2.78 3.73 -6.60
C TRP A 165 -2.20 2.32 -6.57
N ALA A 166 -3.01 1.29 -6.28
CA ALA A 166 -2.55 -0.10 -6.25
C ALA A 166 -1.69 -0.40 -7.50
N PRO A 167 -0.59 -1.20 -7.36
CA PRO A 167 0.34 -1.45 -8.44
C PRO A 167 -0.45 -1.85 -9.68
N GLN A 168 -0.27 -1.08 -10.76
CA GLN A 168 -0.95 -1.34 -12.01
C GLN A 168 -2.49 -1.10 -11.95
N SER A 169 -2.93 0.00 -11.34
CA SER A 169 -4.34 0.48 -11.29
C SER A 169 -4.91 0.92 -12.65
N PHE A 170 -4.69 0.13 -13.70
CA PHE A 170 -5.10 0.43 -15.08
C PHE A 170 -5.70 -0.83 -15.69
N GLY A 171 -6.96 -0.76 -16.13
CA GLY A 171 -7.66 -1.80 -16.90
C GLY A 171 -7.39 -3.24 -16.45
N ALA A 172 -6.83 -4.04 -17.36
CA ALA A 172 -6.59 -5.47 -17.14
C ALA A 172 -5.63 -5.79 -15.99
N HIS A 173 -4.73 -4.88 -15.63
CA HIS A 173 -3.82 -5.12 -14.53
C HIS A 173 -4.50 -5.00 -13.16
N LEU A 174 -5.40 -4.03 -13.01
CA LEU A 174 -6.19 -3.89 -11.79
C LEU A 174 -7.09 -5.12 -11.60
N LEU A 175 -7.71 -5.61 -12.68
CA LEU A 175 -8.49 -6.84 -12.62
C LEU A 175 -7.65 -8.02 -12.11
N ARG A 176 -6.45 -8.27 -12.68
CA ARG A 176 -5.55 -9.33 -12.20
C ARG A 176 -5.11 -9.13 -10.74
N TYR A 177 -4.89 -7.89 -10.32
CA TYR A 177 -4.54 -7.57 -8.94
C TYR A 177 -5.66 -7.95 -7.97
N LEU A 178 -6.91 -7.67 -8.35
CA LEU A 178 -8.13 -8.01 -7.61
C LEU A 178 -8.41 -9.51 -7.61
N GLU A 179 -8.25 -10.20 -8.74
CA GLU A 179 -8.42 -11.66 -8.87
C GLU A 179 -7.44 -12.41 -7.95
N ALA A 180 -6.21 -11.90 -7.82
CA ALA A 180 -5.24 -12.44 -6.88
C ALA A 180 -5.61 -12.17 -5.41
N ARG A 181 -6.55 -11.26 -5.14
CA ARG A 181 -6.98 -10.83 -3.79
C ARG A 181 -8.51 -10.78 -3.70
N PRO A 182 -9.20 -11.92 -3.84
CA PRO A 182 -10.65 -11.96 -4.02
C PRO A 182 -11.44 -11.39 -2.82
N VAL A 183 -10.81 -11.30 -1.64
CA VAL A 183 -11.41 -10.63 -0.48
C VAL A 183 -11.76 -9.17 -0.78
N LEU A 184 -10.93 -8.46 -1.56
CA LEU A 184 -11.13 -7.04 -1.89
C LEU A 184 -12.29 -6.84 -2.86
N ILE A 185 -12.51 -7.78 -3.78
CA ILE A 185 -13.64 -7.76 -4.73
C ILE A 185 -14.98 -7.75 -3.97
N ARG A 186 -15.07 -8.50 -2.86
CA ARG A 186 -16.31 -8.66 -2.10
C ARG A 186 -16.50 -7.62 -0.99
N THR A 187 -15.45 -6.91 -0.60
CA THR A 187 -15.48 -6.07 0.61
C THR A 187 -15.07 -4.63 0.32
N THR A 188 -13.80 -4.37 0.02
CA THR A 188 -13.27 -3.02 -0.17
C THR A 188 -13.76 -2.36 -1.46
N LEU A 189 -13.77 -3.07 -2.60
CA LEU A 189 -14.11 -2.50 -3.89
C LEU A 189 -15.58 -2.03 -4.00
N PRO A 190 -16.59 -2.78 -3.50
CA PRO A 190 -17.98 -2.31 -3.50
C PRO A 190 -18.20 -0.99 -2.72
N LEU A 191 -17.32 -0.64 -1.79
CA LEU A 191 -17.42 0.64 -1.09
C LEU A 191 -17.16 1.85 -2.02
N LEU A 192 -16.64 1.63 -3.23
CA LEU A 192 -16.52 2.67 -4.26
C LEU A 192 -17.84 3.40 -4.51
N PHE A 193 -18.95 2.67 -4.46
CA PHE A 193 -20.30 3.20 -4.68
C PHE A 193 -20.78 4.08 -3.53
N GLN A 194 -20.18 3.96 -2.35
CA GLN A 194 -20.57 4.73 -1.15
C GLN A 194 -19.59 5.88 -0.85
N VAL A 195 -18.33 5.73 -1.27
CA VAL A 195 -17.26 6.68 -0.97
C VAL A 195 -17.18 7.77 -2.03
N PRO A 196 -17.37 9.06 -1.68
CA PRO A 196 -17.15 10.15 -2.62
C PRO A 196 -15.66 10.28 -2.96
N GLY A 197 -15.39 10.59 -4.23
CA GLY A 197 -14.05 10.90 -4.69
C GLY A 197 -13.50 12.17 -4.04
N VAL A 198 -12.19 12.30 -4.10
CA VAL A 198 -11.47 13.51 -3.69
C VAL A 198 -10.65 14.02 -4.87
N LYS A 199 -10.20 15.27 -4.80
CA LYS A 199 -9.35 15.84 -5.85
C LYS A 199 -8.07 15.00 -6.00
N GLY A 200 -7.93 14.39 -7.18
CA GLY A 200 -6.77 13.57 -7.52
C GLY A 200 -6.96 12.07 -7.29
N ALA A 201 -8.11 11.63 -6.78
CA ALA A 201 -8.51 10.23 -6.74
C ALA A 201 -10.04 10.10 -6.69
N SER A 202 -10.62 9.59 -7.77
CA SER A 202 -12.04 9.23 -7.88
C SER A 202 -12.20 8.23 -9.04
N ALA A 203 -13.31 7.50 -9.09
CA ALA A 203 -13.58 6.57 -10.20
C ALA A 203 -13.46 7.26 -11.56
N ALA A 204 -14.07 8.44 -11.67
CA ALA A 204 -14.09 9.23 -12.89
C ALA A 204 -12.69 9.70 -13.30
N GLN A 205 -11.90 10.23 -12.35
CA GLN A 205 -10.54 10.67 -12.63
C GLN A 205 -9.61 9.50 -12.96
N THR A 206 -9.77 8.35 -12.29
CA THR A 206 -9.04 7.14 -12.64
C THR A 206 -9.35 6.75 -14.08
N ASP A 207 -10.61 6.64 -14.48
CA ASP A 207 -10.94 6.25 -15.86
C ASP A 207 -10.50 7.26 -16.91
N GLU A 208 -10.39 8.54 -16.58
CA GLU A 208 -9.85 9.55 -17.49
C GLU A 208 -8.33 9.47 -17.66
N SER A 209 -7.60 9.19 -16.56
CA SER A 209 -6.13 9.28 -16.55
C SER A 209 -5.43 7.93 -16.65
N ASN A 210 -6.12 6.83 -16.33
CA ASN A 210 -5.55 5.51 -16.09
C ASN A 210 -6.22 4.41 -16.95
N LEU A 211 -6.39 4.68 -18.25
CA LEU A 211 -6.75 3.64 -19.21
C LEU A 211 -5.53 2.81 -19.61
N ASP A 212 -5.71 1.52 -19.84
CA ASP A 212 -4.69 0.74 -20.54
C ASP A 212 -4.61 1.13 -22.03
N ARG A 213 -3.64 0.57 -22.75
CA ARG A 213 -3.44 0.84 -24.19
C ARG A 213 -4.64 0.50 -25.09
N HIS A 214 -5.63 -0.22 -24.57
CA HIS A 214 -6.85 -0.64 -25.25
C HIS A 214 -8.07 0.20 -24.83
N GLY A 215 -7.89 1.22 -23.98
CA GLY A 215 -8.99 2.03 -23.46
C GLY A 215 -9.77 1.36 -22.32
N HIS A 216 -9.20 0.33 -21.69
CA HIS A 216 -9.85 -0.35 -20.57
C HIS A 216 -9.65 0.42 -19.26
N GLY A 217 -10.76 0.79 -18.63
CA GLY A 217 -10.82 1.39 -17.30
C GLY A 217 -11.66 0.57 -16.33
N LEU A 218 -11.94 1.15 -15.16
CA LEU A 218 -12.87 0.62 -14.16
C LEU A 218 -14.25 0.39 -14.78
N ARG A 219 -14.85 1.42 -15.39
CA ARG A 219 -16.21 1.36 -15.96
C ARG A 219 -16.29 0.42 -17.15
N THR A 220 -15.34 0.56 -18.08
CA THR A 220 -15.42 -0.08 -19.40
C THR A 220 -14.94 -1.52 -19.39
N TYR A 221 -14.16 -1.94 -18.38
CA TYR A 221 -13.54 -3.26 -18.36
C TYR A 221 -13.60 -3.97 -17.01
N VAL A 222 -13.05 -3.39 -15.95
CA VAL A 222 -12.89 -4.09 -14.66
C VAL A 222 -14.25 -4.48 -14.07
N ILE A 223 -15.16 -3.52 -13.92
CA ILE A 223 -16.49 -3.76 -13.34
C ILE A 223 -17.29 -4.74 -14.21
N PRO A 224 -17.42 -4.56 -15.54
CA PRO A 224 -18.07 -5.55 -16.40
C PRO A 224 -17.44 -6.95 -16.33
N ALA A 225 -16.12 -7.05 -16.20
CA ALA A 225 -15.44 -8.34 -16.09
C ALA A 225 -15.80 -9.04 -14.77
N LEU A 226 -15.84 -8.32 -13.65
CA LEU A 226 -16.26 -8.88 -12.35
C LEU A 226 -17.69 -9.43 -12.41
N VAL A 227 -18.59 -8.75 -13.13
CA VAL A 227 -19.95 -9.25 -13.37
C VAL A 227 -19.95 -10.51 -14.23
N ARG A 228 -19.25 -10.50 -15.38
CA ARG A 228 -19.16 -11.67 -16.27
C ARG A 228 -18.52 -12.89 -15.60
N GLN A 229 -17.60 -12.67 -14.67
CA GLN A 229 -16.94 -13.72 -13.88
C GLN A 229 -17.81 -14.22 -12.71
N GLY A 230 -18.99 -13.63 -12.50
CA GLY A 230 -19.90 -14.01 -11.42
C GLY A 230 -19.44 -13.57 -10.04
N HIS A 231 -18.49 -12.63 -9.95
CA HIS A 231 -18.09 -12.04 -8.67
C HIS A 231 -19.15 -11.11 -8.11
N TRP A 232 -19.86 -10.39 -8.99
CA TRP A 232 -20.99 -9.54 -8.66
C TRP A 232 -22.18 -9.88 -9.56
N SER A 233 -23.39 -9.78 -9.03
CA SER A 233 -24.61 -9.82 -9.85
C SER A 233 -24.90 -8.45 -10.46
N VAL A 234 -25.67 -8.44 -11.55
CA VAL A 234 -26.07 -7.18 -12.17
C VAL A 234 -27.07 -6.44 -11.28
N GLU A 235 -27.92 -7.18 -10.54
CA GLU A 235 -28.89 -6.64 -9.60
C GLU A 235 -28.24 -5.97 -8.39
N GLU A 236 -27.14 -6.51 -7.88
CA GLU A 236 -26.32 -5.83 -6.85
C GLU A 236 -25.72 -4.55 -7.40
N LEU A 237 -25.16 -4.61 -8.60
CA LEU A 237 -24.47 -3.49 -9.20
C LEU A 237 -25.41 -2.34 -9.57
N ASP A 238 -26.62 -2.61 -10.08
CA ASP A 238 -27.62 -1.57 -10.34
C ASP A 238 -28.06 -0.88 -9.04
N ARG A 239 -28.27 -1.65 -7.95
CA ARG A 239 -28.53 -1.08 -6.61
C ARG A 239 -27.40 -0.19 -6.14
N TRP A 240 -26.16 -0.64 -6.25
CA TRP A 240 -25.00 0.14 -5.84
C TRP A 240 -24.84 1.42 -6.66
N CYS A 241 -25.10 1.37 -7.97
CA CYS A 241 -25.15 2.56 -8.83
C CYS A 241 -26.26 3.52 -8.38
N GLU A 242 -27.46 3.01 -8.06
CA GLU A 242 -28.56 3.82 -7.55
C GLU A 242 -28.20 4.52 -6.23
N ASP A 243 -27.60 3.79 -5.30
CA ASP A 243 -27.12 4.34 -4.03
C ASP A 243 -26.00 5.37 -4.25
N ALA A 244 -25.08 5.11 -5.17
CA ALA A 244 -23.99 6.05 -5.50
C ALA A 244 -24.52 7.40 -6.00
N LEU A 245 -25.62 7.39 -6.76
CA LEU A 245 -26.28 8.60 -7.27
C LEU A 245 -27.03 9.39 -6.17
N ARG A 246 -27.29 8.78 -5.00
CA ARG A 246 -27.86 9.46 -3.82
C ARG A 246 -26.80 10.11 -2.93
N VAL A 247 -25.54 9.69 -3.03
CA VAL A 247 -24.43 10.24 -2.25
C VAL A 247 -24.03 11.62 -2.82
N PRO A 248 -23.83 12.66 -1.98
CA PRO A 248 -23.28 13.93 -2.44
C PRO A 248 -21.89 13.75 -3.06
N ARG A 249 -21.76 14.05 -4.36
CA ARG A 249 -20.54 13.88 -5.16
C ARG A 249 -20.36 15.05 -6.11
N SER A 250 -19.17 15.14 -6.72
CA SER A 250 -18.94 16.09 -7.81
C SER A 250 -19.83 15.74 -9.02
N GLU A 251 -20.18 16.73 -9.83
CA GLU A 251 -20.93 16.51 -11.08
C GLU A 251 -20.18 15.54 -12.02
N TYR A 252 -18.85 15.61 -12.01
CA TYR A 252 -17.99 14.75 -12.80
C TYR A 252 -18.14 13.27 -12.42
N GLU A 253 -18.12 12.94 -11.12
CA GLU A 253 -18.38 11.58 -10.64
C GLU A 253 -19.82 11.15 -10.87
N TYR A 254 -20.79 12.05 -10.68
CA TYR A 254 -22.20 11.76 -10.93
C TYR A 254 -22.42 11.27 -12.37
N ARG A 255 -21.84 11.97 -13.35
CA ARG A 255 -21.87 11.56 -14.77
C ARG A 255 -21.24 10.19 -14.99
N TRP A 256 -20.15 9.88 -14.28
CA TRP A 256 -19.48 8.59 -14.39
C TRP A 256 -20.35 7.43 -13.89
N PHE A 257 -20.98 7.55 -12.71
CA PHE A 257 -21.88 6.51 -12.18
C PHE A 257 -23.15 6.36 -13.03
N ARG A 258 -23.68 7.46 -13.56
CA ARG A 258 -24.79 7.42 -14.51
C ARG A 258 -24.42 6.62 -15.76
N ALA A 259 -23.26 6.93 -16.36
CA ALA A 259 -22.78 6.21 -17.54
C ALA A 259 -22.53 4.73 -17.23
N LEU A 260 -21.98 4.41 -16.04
CA LEU A 260 -21.81 3.01 -15.62
C LEU A 260 -23.16 2.29 -15.59
N ARG A 261 -24.18 2.90 -15.00
CA ARG A 261 -25.53 2.32 -14.94
C ARG A 261 -26.15 2.12 -16.33
N GLU A 262 -25.96 3.08 -17.23
CA GLU A 262 -26.40 2.97 -18.63
C GLU A 262 -25.67 1.82 -19.36
N ASP A 263 -24.36 1.69 -19.17
CA ASP A 263 -23.55 0.59 -19.74
C ASP A 263 -24.04 -0.80 -19.26
N LEU A 264 -24.49 -0.91 -18.00
CA LEU A 264 -25.00 -2.16 -17.43
C LEU A 264 -26.36 -2.59 -17.97
N ALA A 265 -27.22 -1.64 -18.36
CA ALA A 265 -28.49 -1.97 -18.99
C ALA A 265 -28.30 -2.76 -20.29
N HIS A 266 -27.17 -2.56 -20.97
CA HIS A 266 -26.80 -3.32 -22.18
C HIS A 266 -26.27 -4.73 -21.89
N LEU A 267 -25.78 -5.01 -20.69
CA LEU A 267 -25.38 -6.37 -20.27
C LEU A 267 -26.59 -7.27 -19.98
N HIS A 268 -27.77 -6.70 -19.73
CA HIS A 268 -29.03 -7.44 -19.59
C HIS A 268 -29.71 -7.81 -20.92
N GLY A 269 -29.19 -7.35 -22.06
CA GLY A 269 -29.78 -7.61 -23.38
C GLY A 269 -29.58 -9.07 -23.83
N PRO A 270 -30.55 -9.70 -24.52
CA PRO A 270 -30.41 -11.05 -25.05
C PRO A 270 -29.41 -11.03 -26.22
N GLY A 271 -28.13 -11.26 -25.91
CA GLY A 271 -27.06 -11.25 -26.93
C GLY A 271 -25.63 -11.37 -26.41
N ALA A 272 -25.42 -11.85 -25.18
CA ALA A 272 -24.12 -12.29 -24.67
C ALA A 272 -24.12 -13.81 -24.50
#